data_AF-A0A9N9AYZ6-F1
#
_entry.id   AF-A0A9N9AYZ6-F1
#
_cell.length_a   1.000
_cell.length_b   1.000
_cell.length_c   1.000
_cell.angle_alpha   90.00
_cell.angle_beta   90.00
_cell.angle_gamma   90.00
#
_symmetry.space_group_name_H-M   'P 1'
#
loop_
_entity.id
_entity.type
_entity.pdbx_description
1 polymer ?
#
loop_
_entity_poly.entity_id
_entity_poly.type
_entity_poly.pdbx_seq_one_letter_code
_entity_poly.pdbx_strand_id
1 'polypeptide(L)'
;MVDYKNIESALVEVIKVAYSQGTKKYDKLGASYVNYLKTLQRKRDPEDHVGYVARQRVPNEETYNERMADFKDWYNEEVYGSLENLYMLYFELASQEVL
;
A
#
# COMPACT_ATOMS: atom_id res chain seq x y z
N MET A 1 -15.99 -6.56 0.66
CA MET A 1 -14.86 -7.49 0.50
C MET A 1 -13.79 -6.71 -0.23
N VAL A 2 -12.58 -6.65 0.33
CA VAL A 2 -11.45 -5.99 -0.33
C VAL A 2 -11.01 -6.85 -1.51
N ASP A 3 -10.78 -6.23 -2.67
CA ASP A 3 -10.28 -6.89 -3.89
C ASP A 3 -9.09 -6.13 -4.49
N TYR A 4 -8.55 -6.62 -5.62
CA TYR A 4 -7.42 -5.95 -6.28
C TYR A 4 -7.70 -4.51 -6.72
N LYS A 5 -8.96 -4.13 -6.98
CA LYS A 5 -9.32 -2.76 -7.42
C LYS A 5 -9.30 -1.78 -6.26
N ASN A 6 -9.62 -2.23 -5.04
CA ASN A 6 -9.41 -1.43 -3.84
C ASN A 6 -7.92 -1.09 -3.67
N ILE A 7 -7.04 -2.10 -3.83
CA ILE A 7 -5.58 -1.91 -3.75
C ILE A 7 -5.08 -1.01 -4.88
N GLU A 8 -5.53 -1.23 -6.11
CA GLU A 8 -5.16 -0.40 -7.26
C GLU A 8 -5.51 1.08 -7.02
N SER A 9 -6.72 1.35 -6.53
CA SER A 9 -7.19 2.70 -6.20
C SER A 9 -6.37 3.35 -5.09
N ALA A 10 -6.04 2.60 -4.04
CA ALA A 10 -5.21 3.09 -2.93
C ALA A 10 -3.76 3.35 -3.36
N LEU A 11 -3.19 2.53 -4.26
CA LEU A 11 -1.88 2.79 -4.88
C LEU A 11 -1.90 4.11 -5.66
N VAL A 12 -2.95 4.38 -6.45
CA VAL A 12 -3.10 5.65 -7.17
C VAL A 12 -3.15 6.84 -6.22
N GLU A 13 -3.85 6.70 -5.09
CA GLU A 13 -3.94 7.77 -4.10
C GLU A 13 -2.59 8.07 -3.45
N VAL A 14 -1.85 7.06 -3.00
CA VAL A 14 -0.49 7.23 -2.47
C VAL A 14 0.42 7.94 -3.50
N ILE A 15 0.31 7.59 -4.78
CA ILE A 15 1.10 8.23 -5.85
C ILE A 15 0.76 9.72 -5.97
N LYS A 16 -0.54 10.06 -6.01
CA LYS A 16 -1.01 11.45 -6.12
C LYS A 16 -0.55 12.27 -4.91
N VAL A 17 -0.81 11.77 -3.71
CA VAL A 17 -0.46 12.43 -2.45
C VAL A 17 1.05 12.58 -2.30
N ALA A 18 1.85 11.59 -2.71
CA ALA A 18 3.30 11.71 -2.67
C ALA A 18 3.82 12.80 -3.62
N TYR A 19 3.35 12.81 -4.87
CA TYR A 19 3.80 13.83 -5.84
C TYR A 19 3.29 15.24 -5.53
N SER A 20 2.14 15.40 -4.86
CA SER A 20 1.63 16.72 -4.46
C SER A 20 2.54 17.42 -3.45
N GLN A 21 3.38 16.67 -2.71
CA GLN A 21 4.29 17.24 -1.72
C GLN A 21 5.45 18.05 -2.33
N GLY A 22 5.78 17.83 -3.61
CA GLY A 22 6.76 18.64 -4.33
C GLY A 22 8.21 18.55 -3.81
N THR A 23 8.60 17.45 -3.16
CA THR A 23 9.99 17.24 -2.70
C THR A 23 10.58 15.93 -3.20
N LYS A 24 11.91 15.90 -3.40
CA LYS A 24 12.66 14.71 -3.83
C LYS A 24 12.41 13.47 -2.98
N LYS A 25 12.13 13.64 -1.68
CA LYS A 25 11.82 12.54 -0.76
C LYS A 25 10.52 11.85 -1.20
N TYR A 26 9.47 12.63 -1.42
CA TYR A 26 8.17 12.10 -1.83
C TYR A 26 8.11 11.73 -3.31
N ASP A 27 8.91 12.36 -4.18
CA ASP A 27 9.05 11.92 -5.58
C ASP A 27 9.59 10.48 -5.67
N LYS A 28 10.56 10.12 -4.82
CA LYS A 28 11.09 8.75 -4.73
C LYS A 28 10.05 7.77 -4.19
N LEU A 29 9.25 8.19 -3.22
CA LEU A 29 8.11 7.41 -2.73
C LEU A 29 7.11 7.16 -3.85
N GLY A 30 6.62 8.23 -4.50
CA GLY A 30 5.68 8.16 -5.62
C GLY A 30 6.17 7.25 -6.74
N ALA A 31 7.45 7.37 -7.14
CA ALA A 31 8.04 6.51 -8.17
C ALA A 31 8.04 5.02 -7.78
N SER A 32 8.26 4.71 -6.50
CA SER A 32 8.22 3.34 -5.98
C SER A 32 6.80 2.78 -6.06
N TYR A 33 5.80 3.57 -5.69
CA TYR A 33 4.38 3.17 -5.75
C TYR A 33 3.85 3.09 -7.18
N VAL A 34 4.34 3.92 -8.12
CA VAL A 34 4.09 3.76 -9.57
C VAL A 34 4.56 2.40 -10.07
N ASN A 35 5.71 1.92 -9.60
CA ASN A 35 6.21 0.60 -9.98
C ASN A 35 5.33 -0.53 -9.43
N TYR A 36 4.81 -0.39 -8.20
CA TYR A 36 3.85 -1.35 -7.64
C TYR A 36 2.55 -1.38 -8.45
N LEU A 37 1.99 -0.22 -8.80
CA LEU A 37 0.79 -0.11 -9.64
C LEU A 37 0.99 -0.77 -11.01
N LYS A 38 2.09 -0.43 -11.70
CA LYS A 38 2.43 -1.04 -13.01
C LYS A 38 2.63 -2.55 -12.91
N THR A 39 3.19 -3.02 -11.80
CA THR A 39 3.38 -4.46 -11.58
C THR A 39 2.03 -5.15 -11.45
N LEU A 40 1.14 -4.63 -10.61
CA LEU A 40 -0.23 -5.14 -10.43
C LEU A 40 -0.99 -5.20 -11.76
N GLN A 41 -1.01 -4.09 -12.52
CA GLN A 41 -1.72 -3.98 -13.80
C GLN A 41 -1.22 -4.94 -14.89
N ARG A 42 -0.02 -5.50 -14.73
CA ARG A 42 0.57 -6.47 -15.68
C ARG A 42 0.36 -7.92 -15.27
N LYS A 43 -0.20 -8.19 -14.09
CA LYS A 43 -0.43 -9.56 -13.63
C LYS A 43 -1.59 -10.17 -14.40
N ARG A 44 -1.40 -11.42 -14.81
CA ARG A 44 -2.46 -12.23 -15.41
C ARG A 44 -3.61 -12.45 -14.42
N ASP A 45 -3.25 -12.62 -13.15
CA ASP A 45 -4.18 -12.73 -12.03
C ASP A 45 -3.82 -11.66 -10.99
N PRO A 46 -4.50 -10.50 -11.03
CA PRO A 46 -4.24 -9.43 -10.08
C PRO A 46 -4.75 -9.76 -8.67
N GLU A 47 -5.76 -10.63 -8.54
CA GLU A 47 -6.34 -11.02 -7.24
C GLU A 47 -5.33 -11.87 -6.45
N ASP A 48 -4.81 -12.94 -7.06
CA ASP A 48 -3.74 -13.75 -6.46
C ASP A 48 -2.51 -12.90 -6.11
N HIS A 49 -2.16 -11.95 -6.97
CA HIS A 49 -1.02 -11.09 -6.73
C HIS A 49 -1.19 -10.19 -5.51
N VAL A 50 -2.33 -9.54 -5.33
CA VAL A 50 -2.55 -8.66 -4.17
C VAL A 50 -2.62 -9.47 -2.87
N GLY A 51 -3.18 -10.68 -2.90
CA GLY A 51 -3.15 -11.60 -1.75
C GLY A 51 -1.72 -11.98 -1.37
N TYR A 52 -0.90 -12.35 -2.35
CA TYR A 52 0.53 -12.63 -2.12
C TYR A 52 1.25 -11.42 -1.52
N VAL A 53 1.04 -10.21 -2.06
CA VAL A 53 1.67 -8.99 -1.55
C VAL A 53 1.19 -8.66 -0.14
N ALA A 54 -0.09 -8.83 0.15
CA ALA A 54 -0.69 -8.64 1.47
C ALA A 54 0.02 -9.50 2.53
N ARG A 55 0.13 -10.81 2.28
CA ARG A 55 0.82 -11.75 3.19
C ARG A 55 2.30 -11.43 3.40
N GLN A 56 2.97 -10.83 2.41
CA GLN A 56 4.38 -10.42 2.54
C GLN A 56 4.55 -9.10 3.29
N ARG A 57 3.67 -8.12 3.06
CA ARG A 57 3.79 -6.78 3.65
C ARG A 57 3.23 -6.71 5.07
N VAL A 58 2.17 -7.48 5.33
CA VAL A 58 1.37 -7.40 6.55
C VAL A 58 0.97 -8.81 7.02
N PRO A 59 1.93 -9.70 7.33
CA PRO A 59 1.64 -11.09 7.71
C PRO A 59 0.85 -11.22 9.02
N ASN A 60 0.89 -10.20 9.88
CA ASN A 60 0.20 -10.14 11.16
C ASN A 60 0.06 -8.68 11.65
N GLU A 61 -0.66 -8.51 12.75
CA GLU A 61 -0.93 -7.20 13.37
C GLU A 61 0.33 -6.52 13.91
N GLU A 62 1.31 -7.29 14.41
CA GLU A 62 2.58 -6.74 14.92
C GLU A 62 3.36 -6.05 13.79
N THR A 63 3.55 -6.73 12.65
CA THR A 63 4.21 -6.15 11.47
C THR A 63 3.45 -4.96 10.89
N TYR A 64 2.11 -4.96 10.96
CA TYR A 64 1.31 -3.80 10.60
C TYR A 64 1.65 -2.58 11.48
N ASN A 65 1.60 -2.78 12.81
CA ASN A 65 1.80 -1.71 13.78
C ASN A 65 3.23 -1.14 13.72
N GLU A 66 4.25 -1.98 13.60
CA GLU A 66 5.64 -1.55 13.39
C GLU A 66 5.76 -0.67 12.14
N ARG A 67 5.11 -1.07 11.03
CA ARG A 67 5.13 -0.31 9.80
C ARG A 67 4.42 1.04 9.93
N MET A 68 3.30 1.09 10.64
CA MET A 68 2.58 2.35 10.87
C MET A 68 3.39 3.31 11.74
N ALA A 69 4.09 2.80 12.76
CA ALA A 69 5.02 3.60 13.55
C ALA A 69 6.14 4.19 12.69
N ASP A 70 6.80 3.37 11.87
CA ASP A 70 7.82 3.83 10.93
C ASP A 70 7.29 4.91 9.97
N PHE A 71 6.12 4.69 9.38
CA PHE A 71 5.53 5.66 8.46
C PHE A 71 5.17 6.98 9.14
N LYS A 72 4.68 6.94 10.38
CA LYS A 72 4.33 8.12 11.16
C LYS A 72 5.56 8.97 11.49
N ASP A 73 6.68 8.33 11.78
CA ASP A 73 7.95 9.01 12.04
C ASP A 73 8.57 9.57 10.75
N TRP A 74 8.39 8.86 9.63
CA TRP A 74 9.04 9.22 8.37
C TRP A 74 8.25 10.19 7.52
N TYR A 75 6.92 10.23 7.58
CA TYR A 75 6.11 10.99 6.63
C TYR A 75 5.18 11.98 7.33
N ASN A 76 4.79 13.04 6.61
CA ASN A 76 3.77 13.95 7.12
C ASN A 76 2.39 13.27 7.14
N GLU A 77 1.44 13.94 7.78
CA GLU A 77 0.10 13.41 8.03
C GLU A 77 -0.65 12.98 6.76
N GLU A 78 -0.58 13.77 5.68
CA GLU A 78 -1.26 13.43 4.41
C GLU A 78 -0.70 12.16 3.79
N VAL A 79 0.62 12.06 3.65
CA VAL A 79 1.28 10.88 3.08
C VAL A 79 1.08 9.67 3.98
N TYR A 80 1.21 9.85 5.31
CA TYR A 80 0.93 8.81 6.29
C TYR A 80 -0.49 8.26 6.12
N GLY A 81 -1.52 9.12 6.08
CA GLY A 81 -2.91 8.68 5.95
C GLY A 81 -3.18 7.89 4.67
N SER A 82 -2.54 8.27 3.55
CA SER A 82 -2.65 7.51 2.30
C SER A 82 -2.00 6.12 2.39
N LEU A 83 -0.87 6.01 3.09
CA LEU A 83 -0.17 4.75 3.31
C LEU A 83 -0.91 3.86 4.30
N GLU A 84 -1.43 4.42 5.39
CA GLU A 84 -2.24 3.72 6.39
C GLU A 84 -3.46 3.07 5.74
N ASN A 85 -4.21 3.81 4.92
CA ASN A 85 -5.34 3.28 4.18
C ASN A 85 -4.94 2.10 3.28
N LEU A 86 -3.84 2.22 2.52
CA LEU A 86 -3.36 1.12 1.67
C LEU A 86 -2.95 -0.12 2.49
N TYR A 87 -2.27 0.08 3.63
CA TYR A 87 -1.80 -1.03 4.45
C TYR A 87 -2.92 -1.70 5.24
N MET A 88 -3.96 -0.96 5.62
CA MET A 88 -5.18 -1.51 6.19
C MET A 88 -5.88 -2.44 5.19
N LEU A 89 -5.97 -2.05 3.92
CA LEU A 89 -6.51 -2.92 2.87
C LEU A 89 -5.67 -4.20 2.67
N TYR A 90 -4.33 -4.10 2.74
CA TYR A 90 -3.48 -5.28 2.73
C TYR A 90 -3.71 -6.17 3.97
N PHE A 91 -3.88 -5.58 5.15
CA PHE A 91 -4.16 -6.34 6.37
C PHE A 91 -5.50 -7.10 6.28
N GLU A 92 -6.55 -6.44 5.79
CA GLU A 92 -7.85 -7.06 5.55
C GLU A 92 -7.77 -8.20 4.53
N LEU A 93 -7.01 -8.03 3.43
CA LEU A 93 -6.79 -9.10 2.45
C LEU A 93 -6.04 -10.28 3.05
N ALA A 94 -4.97 -10.03 3.82
CA ALA A 94 -4.20 -11.10 4.46
C ALA A 94 -5.05 -11.90 5.46
N SER A 95 -6.01 -11.24 6.12
CA SER A 95 -6.90 -11.84 7.11
C SER A 95 -8.08 -12.62 6.51
N GLN A 96 -8.44 -12.35 5.26
CA GLN A 96 -9.58 -13.02 4.58
C GLN A 96 -9.29 -14.48 4.21
N GLU A 97 -8.03 -14.87 4.02
CA GLU A 97 -7.66 -16.26 3.69
C GLU A 97 -7.44 -17.17 4.91
N VAL A 98 -7.55 -16.63 6.13
CA VAL A 98 -7.37 -17.39 7.38
C VAL A 98 -8.69 -18.01 7.89
N LEU A 99 -9.79 -17.89 7.12
CA LEU A 99 -11.11 -18.44 7.44
C LEU A 99 -11.54 -19.57 6.52
#